data_AF-A0A377ZN90-F1
#
_entry.id   AF-A0A377ZN90-F1
#
_cell.length_a   1.000
_cell.length_b   1.000
_cell.length_c   1.000
_cell.angle_alpha   90.00
_cell.angle_beta   90.00
_cell.angle_gamma   90.00
#
_symmetry.space_group_name_H-M   'P 1'
#
loop_
_entity.id
_entity.type
_entity.pdbx_description
1 polymer ?
#
loop_
_entity_poly.entity_id
_entity_poly.type
_entity_poly.pdbx_seq_one_letter_code
_entity_poly.pdbx_strand_id
1 'polypeptide(L)'
;MEVFGNIVDSYTMTESVQDEITVRIVYEGRAAKVILDARKLEEVEKYYEECANAGTNEWQIDESKKASATMNAILGDEDRLKALAEDFAKHYEKRVTEGSTVKGKAMFVCASREIAWDFYRQLKDFRPAWFAVKQAPDGIELTEQEQKELPPSEMVKMVMTRGKDDSVQLYDLLGSKEYRKELDKQFKNDKSNFKIAIVVDMWLTGFDVPELDTIYIDKPLQKHNLIQTISRVNRKLEGKSKGLVVDYIGIKRQMNQALAMYSRIDATNFEDIQQSVIEVKNHLELLAQVLHDFDSRAYFTGEPQAQLACLNQAQSLSCALRRQSAALWGW
;
A
#
# COMPACT_ATOMS: atom_id res chain seq x y z
N MET A 1 -14.36 27.60 19.97
CA MET A 1 -15.68 26.97 20.13
C MET A 1 -15.46 25.47 20.10
N GLU A 2 -15.48 24.78 21.24
CA GLU A 2 -15.59 23.32 21.27
C GLU A 2 -17.04 22.97 20.94
N VAL A 3 -17.25 22.47 19.72
CA VAL A 3 -18.61 22.26 19.17
C VAL A 3 -19.29 21.04 19.82
N PHE A 4 -18.54 20.08 20.35
CA PHE A 4 -19.07 18.77 20.75
C PHE A 4 -18.74 18.33 22.20
N GLY A 5 -18.05 19.16 22.99
CA GLY A 5 -17.64 18.78 24.36
C GLY A 5 -16.62 17.64 24.39
N ASN A 6 -16.48 16.97 25.53
CA ASN A 6 -15.54 15.86 25.72
C ASN A 6 -15.99 14.60 24.95
N ILE A 7 -15.02 13.83 24.47
CA ILE A 7 -15.27 12.52 23.86
C ILE A 7 -15.89 11.60 24.93
N VAL A 8 -17.12 11.14 24.69
CA VAL A 8 -17.87 10.26 25.61
C VAL A 8 -17.37 8.82 25.52
N ASP A 9 -17.08 8.37 24.31
CA ASP A 9 -16.57 7.03 24.01
C ASP A 9 -15.81 7.07 22.67
N SER A 10 -14.81 6.21 22.51
CA SER A 10 -13.99 6.13 21.29
C SER A 10 -13.65 4.69 20.96
N TYR A 11 -14.06 4.24 19.77
CA TYR A 11 -13.67 2.96 19.21
C TYR A 11 -12.48 3.15 18.26
N THR A 12 -11.37 2.50 18.57
CA THR A 12 -10.07 2.69 17.93
C THR A 12 -9.85 1.70 16.78
N MET A 13 -8.88 2.02 15.91
CA MET A 13 -8.41 1.08 14.87
C MET A 13 -7.85 -0.21 15.48
N THR A 14 -7.34 -0.15 16.71
CA THR A 14 -6.79 -1.32 17.40
C THR A 14 -7.86 -2.30 17.81
N GLU A 15 -8.90 -1.80 18.48
CA GLU A 15 -10.06 -2.59 18.87
C GLU A 15 -10.75 -3.19 17.64
N SER A 16 -10.87 -2.42 16.55
CA SER A 16 -11.47 -2.92 15.31
C SER A 16 -10.75 -4.12 14.69
N VAL A 17 -9.43 -4.18 14.80
CA VAL A 17 -8.66 -5.33 14.31
C VAL A 17 -8.76 -6.51 15.28
N GLN A 18 -8.74 -6.23 16.59
CA GLN A 18 -8.86 -7.26 17.63
C GLN A 18 -10.22 -7.96 17.58
N ASP A 19 -11.29 -7.21 17.30
CA ASP A 19 -12.65 -7.72 17.11
C ASP A 19 -12.84 -8.35 15.72
N GLU A 20 -11.77 -8.46 14.93
CA GLU A 20 -11.77 -8.92 13.54
C GLU A 20 -12.80 -8.22 12.64
N ILE A 21 -13.11 -6.96 12.91
CA ILE A 21 -13.99 -6.14 12.06
C ILE A 21 -13.18 -5.60 10.87
N THR A 22 -11.92 -5.26 11.10
CA THR A 22 -10.98 -4.80 10.09
C THR A 22 -9.71 -5.65 10.07
N VAL A 23 -8.97 -5.60 8.95
CA VAL A 23 -7.68 -6.26 8.80
C VAL A 23 -6.53 -5.29 9.10
N ARG A 24 -5.38 -5.85 9.49
CA ARG A 24 -4.16 -5.07 9.76
C ARG A 24 -3.67 -4.33 8.50
N ILE A 25 -3.03 -3.19 8.72
CA ILE A 25 -2.39 -2.40 7.67
C ILE A 25 -0.89 -2.65 7.73
N VAL A 26 -0.31 -3.01 6.59
CA VAL A 26 1.13 -3.14 6.39
C VAL A 26 1.62 -1.98 5.54
N TYR A 27 2.77 -1.43 5.90
CA TYR A 27 3.37 -0.32 5.19
C TYR A 27 4.65 -0.71 4.47
N GLU A 28 4.79 -0.18 3.25
CA GLU A 28 5.97 -0.32 2.43
C GLU A 28 6.44 1.04 1.91
N GLY A 29 7.57 1.51 2.43
CA GLY A 29 8.24 2.70 1.91
C GLY A 29 9.04 2.37 0.64
N ARG A 30 8.75 3.06 -0.46
CA ARG A 30 9.42 2.94 -1.76
C ARG A 30 9.96 4.26 -2.31
N ALA A 31 9.92 5.34 -1.52
CA ALA A 31 10.41 6.67 -1.93
C ALA A 31 11.84 6.64 -2.51
N ALA A 32 12.77 5.90 -1.88
CA ALA A 32 14.15 5.78 -2.35
C ALA A 32 14.32 5.05 -3.70
N LYS A 33 13.28 4.34 -4.20
CA LYS A 33 13.30 3.71 -5.53
C LYS A 33 12.98 4.70 -6.65
N VAL A 34 12.29 5.78 -6.31
CA VAL A 34 11.73 6.75 -7.27
C VAL A 34 12.44 8.10 -7.16
N ILE A 35 12.82 8.50 -5.95
CA ILE A 35 13.56 9.73 -5.67
C ILE A 35 15.04 9.37 -5.62
N LEU A 36 15.76 9.62 -6.71
CA LEU A 36 17.19 9.33 -6.83
C LEU A 36 18.09 10.44 -6.24
N ASP A 37 17.59 11.67 -6.11
CA ASP A 37 18.34 12.80 -5.53
C ASP A 37 17.99 12.97 -4.04
N ALA A 38 18.98 12.81 -3.18
CA ALA A 38 18.83 13.01 -1.73
C ALA A 38 18.29 14.41 -1.37
N ARG A 39 18.60 15.44 -2.17
CA ARG A 39 18.11 16.81 -1.95
C ARG A 39 16.60 16.93 -2.09
N LYS A 40 16.02 16.22 -3.06
CA LYS A 40 14.56 16.19 -3.26
C LYS A 40 13.85 15.53 -2.07
N LEU A 41 14.49 14.56 -1.42
CA LEU A 41 13.97 13.93 -0.21
C LEU A 41 13.95 14.91 0.97
N GLU A 42 15.03 15.67 1.17
CA GLU A 42 15.11 16.71 2.20
C GLU A 42 14.06 17.81 1.98
N GLU A 43 13.79 18.20 0.73
CA GLU A 43 12.73 19.16 0.40
C GLU A 43 11.33 18.63 0.75
N VAL A 44 11.09 17.33 0.54
CA VAL A 44 9.85 16.68 0.94
C VAL A 44 9.70 16.67 2.46
N GLU A 45 10.76 16.34 3.20
CA GLU A 45 10.74 16.38 4.65
C GLU A 45 10.47 17.78 5.18
N LYS A 46 11.14 18.79 4.61
CA LYS A 46 10.97 20.21 4.95
C LYS A 46 9.53 20.68 4.74
N TYR A 47 8.90 20.32 3.62
CA TYR A 47 7.50 20.61 3.36
C TYR A 47 6.58 20.16 4.51
N TYR A 48 6.82 18.95 5.02
CA TYR A 48 6.02 18.41 6.11
C TYR A 48 6.28 19.11 7.45
N GLU A 49 7.51 19.55 7.71
CA GLU A 49 7.83 20.30 8.94
C GLU A 49 7.20 21.69 8.92
N GLU A 50 7.27 22.38 7.79
CA GLU A 50 6.60 23.66 7.58
C GLU A 50 5.08 23.51 7.78
N CYS A 51 4.47 22.46 7.22
CA CYS A 51 3.04 22.20 7.39
C CYS A 51 2.66 21.79 8.83
N ALA A 52 3.53 21.11 9.57
CA ALA A 52 3.29 20.75 10.96
C ALA A 52 3.35 21.98 11.89
N ASN A 53 4.23 22.92 11.57
CA ASN A 53 4.45 24.16 12.33
C ASN A 53 3.49 25.29 11.92
N ALA A 54 2.81 25.15 10.77
CA ALA A 54 1.83 26.11 10.31
C ALA A 54 0.58 26.11 11.21
N GLY A 55 0.28 27.29 11.76
CA GLY A 55 -0.99 27.60 12.41
C GLY A 55 -2.07 27.96 11.38
N THR A 56 -3.13 28.64 11.81
CA THR A 56 -4.29 28.99 10.96
C THR A 56 -4.36 30.47 10.55
N ASN A 57 -3.22 31.16 10.33
CA ASN A 57 -3.22 32.59 9.97
C ASN A 57 -3.16 32.83 8.44
N GLU A 58 -3.68 33.97 7.96
CA GLU A 58 -3.76 34.32 6.52
C GLU A 58 -2.40 34.34 5.81
N TRP A 59 -1.32 34.76 6.48
CA TRP A 59 0.05 34.76 5.93
C TRP A 59 0.55 33.35 5.60
N GLN A 60 0.05 32.32 6.31
CA GLN A 60 0.44 30.92 6.11
C GLN A 60 -0.27 30.28 4.91
N ILE A 61 -1.33 30.90 4.38
CA ILE A 61 -2.00 30.42 3.16
C ILE A 61 -1.09 30.62 1.94
N ASP A 62 -0.35 31.72 1.87
CA ASP A 62 0.59 31.98 0.77
C ASP A 62 1.82 31.06 0.83
N GLU A 63 2.36 30.82 2.04
CA GLU A 63 3.43 29.84 2.24
C GLU A 63 2.98 28.42 1.93
N SER A 64 1.78 28.02 2.36
CA SER A 64 1.19 26.71 2.03
C SER A 64 1.04 26.50 0.52
N LYS A 65 0.68 27.54 -0.23
CA LYS A 65 0.59 27.50 -1.70
C LYS A 65 1.97 27.34 -2.34
N LYS A 66 2.97 28.10 -1.89
CA LYS A 66 4.36 27.99 -2.38
C LYS A 66 4.93 26.61 -2.10
N ALA A 67 4.78 26.12 -0.87
CA ALA A 67 5.22 24.79 -0.45
C ALA A 67 4.56 23.69 -1.31
N SER A 68 3.25 23.84 -1.60
CA SER A 68 2.53 22.90 -2.46
C SER A 68 2.99 22.95 -3.93
N ALA A 69 3.35 24.13 -4.44
CA ALA A 69 3.90 24.28 -5.79
C ALA A 69 5.29 23.63 -5.91
N THR A 70 6.16 23.85 -4.92
CA THR A 70 7.47 23.18 -4.85
C THR A 70 7.31 21.66 -4.81
N MET A 71 6.41 21.16 -3.96
CA MET A 71 6.11 19.73 -3.89
C MET A 71 5.62 19.17 -5.23
N ASN A 72 4.69 19.85 -5.90
CA ASN A 72 4.21 19.42 -7.21
C ASN A 72 5.32 19.43 -8.27
N ALA A 73 6.27 20.36 -8.20
CA ALA A 73 7.42 20.37 -9.11
C ALA A 73 8.35 19.17 -8.90
N ILE A 74 8.57 18.77 -7.64
CA ILE A 74 9.36 17.57 -7.30
C ILE A 74 8.63 16.31 -7.78
N LEU A 75 7.33 16.21 -7.49
CA LEU A 75 6.53 15.02 -7.79
C LEU A 75 6.22 14.88 -9.29
N GLY A 76 6.09 16.00 -10.00
CA GLY A 76 5.82 16.06 -11.44
C GLY A 76 7.06 16.00 -12.33
N ASP A 77 8.25 15.81 -11.76
CA ASP A 77 9.48 15.59 -12.51
C ASP A 77 9.35 14.38 -13.45
N GLU A 78 9.67 14.56 -14.73
CA GLU A 78 9.39 13.55 -15.76
C GLU A 78 10.18 12.26 -15.53
N ASP A 79 11.46 12.38 -15.15
CA ASP A 79 12.32 11.21 -14.89
C ASP A 79 11.87 10.46 -13.65
N ARG A 80 11.46 11.18 -12.60
CA ARG A 80 10.83 10.60 -11.41
C ARG A 80 9.57 9.82 -11.79
N LEU A 81 8.68 10.42 -12.57
CA LEU A 81 7.43 9.75 -12.98
C LEU A 81 7.71 8.49 -13.82
N LYS A 82 8.79 8.46 -14.60
CA LYS A 82 9.15 7.29 -15.42
C LYS A 82 9.58 6.15 -14.52
N ALA A 83 10.45 6.46 -13.55
CA ALA A 83 10.86 5.51 -12.52
C ALA A 83 9.67 5.02 -11.69
N LEU A 84 8.73 5.91 -11.36
CA LEU A 84 7.50 5.61 -10.63
C LEU A 84 6.60 4.65 -11.41
N ALA A 85 6.36 4.90 -12.69
CA ALA A 85 5.55 4.06 -13.56
C ALA A 85 6.15 2.65 -13.73
N GLU A 86 7.47 2.58 -13.93
CA GLU A 86 8.20 1.33 -14.03
C GLU A 86 8.15 0.52 -12.73
N ASP A 87 8.41 1.16 -11.59
CA ASP A 87 8.40 0.50 -10.30
C ASP A 87 7.00 0.05 -9.88
N PHE A 88 5.99 0.91 -10.07
CA PHE A 88 4.59 0.59 -9.82
C PHE A 88 4.14 -0.64 -10.62
N ALA A 89 4.43 -0.65 -11.92
CA ALA A 89 4.04 -1.75 -12.78
C ALA A 89 4.69 -3.07 -12.34
N LYS A 90 6.02 -3.07 -12.13
CA LYS A 90 6.75 -4.26 -11.67
C LYS A 90 6.26 -4.76 -10.31
N HIS A 91 6.01 -3.84 -9.38
CA HIS A 91 5.53 -4.18 -8.05
C HIS A 91 4.13 -4.78 -8.08
N TYR A 92 3.22 -4.19 -8.84
CA TYR A 92 1.87 -4.72 -9.04
C TYR A 92 1.89 -6.11 -9.69
N GLU A 93 2.64 -6.29 -10.78
CA GLU A 93 2.78 -7.59 -11.47
C GLU A 93 3.31 -8.65 -10.52
N LYS A 94 4.38 -8.34 -9.79
CA LYS A 94 4.96 -9.25 -8.80
C LYS A 94 3.93 -9.70 -7.77
N ARG A 95 3.15 -8.76 -7.21
CA ARG A 95 2.10 -9.08 -6.22
C ARG A 95 1.02 -9.99 -6.79
N VAL A 96 0.60 -9.75 -8.03
CA VAL A 96 -0.38 -10.59 -8.72
C VAL A 96 0.18 -11.99 -8.97
N THR A 97 1.42 -12.10 -9.48
CA THR A 97 2.07 -13.40 -9.75
C THR A 97 2.32 -14.21 -8.49
N GLU A 98 2.67 -13.56 -7.37
CA GLU A 98 2.91 -14.22 -6.08
C GLU A 98 1.60 -14.60 -5.35
N GLY A 99 0.43 -14.31 -5.91
CA GLY A 99 -0.85 -14.56 -5.24
C GLY A 99 -1.04 -13.74 -3.95
N SER A 100 -0.30 -12.64 -3.82
CA SER A 100 -0.33 -11.76 -2.65
C SER A 100 -1.47 -10.74 -2.69
N THR A 101 -2.25 -10.73 -3.77
CA THR A 101 -3.46 -9.93 -3.94
C THR A 101 -4.69 -10.81 -3.94
N VAL A 102 -5.81 -10.32 -3.41
CA VAL A 102 -7.06 -11.09 -3.34
C VAL A 102 -7.79 -11.08 -4.69
N LYS A 103 -8.04 -9.89 -5.23
CA LYS A 103 -8.73 -9.68 -6.52
C LYS A 103 -7.92 -8.79 -7.49
N GLY A 104 -6.66 -8.52 -7.16
CA GLY A 104 -5.76 -7.67 -7.92
C GLY A 104 -6.18 -6.19 -7.96
N LYS A 105 -7.09 -5.74 -7.09
CA LYS A 105 -7.58 -4.36 -7.11
C LYS A 105 -6.65 -3.42 -6.38
N ALA A 106 -6.22 -2.37 -7.07
CA ALA A 106 -5.33 -1.36 -6.54
C ALA A 106 -5.84 0.05 -6.82
N MET A 107 -5.54 0.96 -5.90
CA MET A 107 -5.80 2.39 -6.07
C MET A 107 -4.46 3.14 -6.01
N PHE A 108 -4.27 4.06 -6.94
CA PHE A 108 -3.09 4.91 -7.01
C PHE A 108 -3.51 6.37 -6.78
N VAL A 109 -3.01 6.99 -5.72
CA VAL A 109 -3.39 8.33 -5.29
C VAL A 109 -2.30 9.32 -5.70
N CYS A 110 -2.58 10.17 -6.68
CA CYS A 110 -1.66 11.19 -7.19
C CYS A 110 -1.88 12.56 -6.53
N ALA A 111 -0.81 13.33 -6.38
CA ALA A 111 -0.85 14.66 -5.76
C ALA A 111 -1.75 15.67 -6.50
N SER A 112 -1.61 15.74 -7.82
CA SER A 112 -2.31 16.71 -8.66
C SER A 112 -2.88 16.06 -9.92
N ARG A 113 -3.76 16.80 -10.58
CA ARG A 113 -4.41 16.38 -11.83
C ARG A 113 -3.41 16.20 -12.98
N GLU A 114 -2.43 17.10 -13.06
CA GLU A 114 -1.37 17.08 -14.08
C GLU A 114 -0.44 15.88 -13.86
N ILE A 115 0.01 15.68 -12.62
CA ILE A 115 0.86 14.54 -12.23
C ILE A 115 0.15 13.22 -12.52
N ALA A 116 -1.15 13.12 -12.21
CA ALA A 116 -1.94 11.92 -12.50
C ALA A 116 -2.03 11.62 -14.00
N TRP A 117 -2.16 12.66 -14.83
CA TRP A 117 -2.19 12.52 -16.28
C TRP A 117 -0.84 12.10 -16.85
N ASP A 118 0.23 12.71 -16.37
CA ASP A 118 1.59 12.40 -16.81
C ASP A 118 1.98 10.98 -16.41
N PHE A 119 1.67 10.60 -15.16
CA PHE A 119 1.82 9.21 -14.70
C PHE A 119 1.02 8.22 -15.55
N TYR A 120 -0.25 8.53 -15.86
CA TYR A 120 -1.08 7.67 -16.72
C TYR A 120 -0.46 7.48 -18.10
N ARG A 121 0.05 8.54 -18.73
CA ARG A 121 0.70 8.46 -20.04
C ARG A 121 1.95 7.59 -20.00
N GLN A 122 2.81 7.81 -19.01
CA GLN A 122 4.05 7.05 -18.88
C GLN A 122 3.79 5.57 -18.54
N LEU A 123 2.77 5.29 -17.71
CA LEU A 123 2.34 3.92 -17.45
C LEU A 123 1.79 3.25 -18.71
N LYS A 124 1.07 3.99 -19.55
CA LYS A 124 0.58 3.51 -20.84
C LYS A 124 1.70 3.18 -21.82
N ASP A 125 2.75 3.99 -21.83
CA ASP A 125 3.93 3.74 -22.66
C ASP A 125 4.73 2.53 -22.15
N PHE A 126 4.86 2.36 -20.83
CA PHE A 126 5.60 1.25 -20.22
C PHE A 126 4.84 -0.10 -20.26
N ARG A 127 3.50 -0.06 -20.15
CA ARG A 127 2.62 -1.24 -20.14
C ARG A 127 1.38 -1.03 -21.03
N PRO A 128 1.53 -0.98 -22.36
CA PRO A 128 0.40 -0.76 -23.27
C PRO A 128 -0.67 -1.87 -23.17
N ALA A 129 -0.28 -3.09 -22.80
CA ALA A 129 -1.21 -4.21 -22.63
C ALA A 129 -2.29 -3.97 -21.57
N TRP A 130 -2.01 -3.15 -20.54
CA TRP A 130 -2.99 -2.81 -19.49
C TRP A 130 -4.10 -1.88 -19.98
N PHE A 131 -3.85 -1.20 -21.10
CA PHE A 131 -4.79 -0.27 -21.73
C PHE A 131 -5.53 -0.90 -22.91
N ALA A 132 -5.32 -2.20 -23.14
CA ALA A 132 -6.14 -2.97 -24.05
C ALA A 132 -7.52 -3.21 -23.42
N VAL A 133 -8.57 -2.96 -24.20
CA VAL A 133 -9.96 -3.12 -23.77
C VAL A 133 -10.31 -4.61 -23.74
N LYS A 134 -10.67 -5.13 -22.55
CA LYS A 134 -11.10 -6.51 -22.35
C LYS A 134 -12.37 -6.54 -21.48
N GLN A 135 -13.21 -7.57 -21.62
CA GLN A 135 -14.37 -7.75 -20.74
C GLN A 135 -13.96 -8.23 -19.35
N ALA A 136 -13.07 -9.22 -19.29
CA ALA A 136 -12.55 -9.79 -18.04
C ALA A 136 -11.04 -9.98 -18.12
N PRO A 137 -10.36 -10.09 -16.95
CA PRO A 137 -8.97 -10.53 -16.86
C PRO A 137 -8.75 -11.90 -17.52
N ASP A 138 -7.51 -12.16 -17.94
CA ASP A 138 -7.14 -13.43 -18.56
C ASP A 138 -7.39 -14.60 -17.59
N GLY A 139 -8.09 -15.64 -18.06
CA GLY A 139 -8.42 -16.82 -17.27
C GLY A 139 -9.75 -16.77 -16.49
N ILE A 140 -10.51 -15.67 -16.57
CA ILE A 140 -11.87 -15.58 -16.00
C ILE A 140 -12.92 -15.80 -17.09
N GLU A 141 -13.70 -16.87 -16.98
CA GLU A 141 -14.85 -17.11 -17.84
C GLU A 141 -16.08 -16.34 -17.32
N LEU A 142 -16.71 -15.58 -18.20
CA LEU A 142 -17.96 -14.87 -17.92
C LEU A 142 -19.15 -15.67 -18.45
N THR A 143 -20.19 -15.77 -17.64
CA THR A 143 -21.49 -16.29 -18.10
C THR A 143 -22.15 -15.35 -19.12
N GLU A 144 -23.12 -15.84 -19.89
CA GLU A 144 -23.83 -15.02 -20.89
C GLU A 144 -24.55 -13.80 -20.28
N GLN A 145 -25.00 -13.91 -19.03
CA GLN A 145 -25.60 -12.79 -18.29
C GLN A 145 -24.53 -11.77 -17.90
N GLU A 146 -23.39 -12.21 -17.38
CA GLU A 146 -22.29 -11.34 -16.99
C GLU A 146 -21.66 -10.62 -18.19
N GLN A 147 -21.58 -11.28 -19.36
CA GLN A 147 -21.12 -10.64 -20.59
C GLN A 147 -22.02 -9.47 -21.05
N LYS A 148 -23.31 -9.50 -20.69
CA LYS A 148 -24.26 -8.41 -21.01
C LYS A 148 -24.19 -7.28 -19.98
N GLU A 149 -23.91 -7.61 -18.73
CA GLU A 149 -23.87 -6.63 -17.63
C GLU A 149 -22.51 -5.95 -17.47
N LEU A 150 -21.41 -6.61 -17.85
CA LEU A 150 -20.05 -6.09 -17.77
C LEU A 150 -19.59 -5.51 -19.11
N PRO A 151 -19.63 -4.18 -19.28
CA PRO A 151 -19.02 -3.56 -20.45
C PRO A 151 -17.49 -3.78 -20.43
N PRO A 152 -16.87 -3.92 -21.61
CA PRO A 152 -15.43 -4.06 -21.70
C PRO A 152 -14.72 -2.77 -21.27
N SER A 153 -13.60 -2.93 -20.57
CA SER A 153 -12.81 -1.83 -20.03
C SER A 153 -11.32 -2.14 -20.06
N GLU A 154 -10.50 -1.09 -20.06
CA GLU A 154 -9.07 -1.17 -19.77
C GLU A 154 -8.84 -1.58 -18.32
N MET A 155 -7.69 -2.20 -18.03
CA MET A 155 -7.32 -2.57 -16.67
C MET A 155 -7.06 -1.35 -15.79
N VAL A 156 -6.52 -0.28 -16.39
CA VAL A 156 -6.19 0.98 -15.73
C VAL A 156 -7.16 2.08 -16.17
N LYS A 157 -7.80 2.76 -15.22
CA LYS A 157 -8.64 3.94 -15.50
C LYS A 157 -8.31 5.10 -14.57
N MET A 158 -8.43 6.31 -15.09
CA MET A 158 -8.38 7.54 -14.28
C MET A 158 -9.78 7.89 -13.79
N VAL A 159 -9.90 8.23 -12.51
CA VAL A 159 -11.16 8.63 -11.88
C VAL A 159 -10.99 9.98 -11.21
N MET A 160 -11.45 11.02 -11.90
CA MET A 160 -11.49 12.40 -11.40
C MET A 160 -12.58 13.19 -12.13
N THR A 161 -12.91 14.37 -11.62
CA THR A 161 -13.80 15.31 -12.30
C THR A 161 -13.09 15.98 -13.47
N ARG A 162 -13.87 16.28 -14.53
CA ARG A 162 -13.42 17.17 -15.61
C ARG A 162 -13.17 18.57 -15.08
N GLY A 163 -12.03 19.15 -15.40
CA GLY A 163 -11.75 20.58 -15.26
C GLY A 163 -12.01 21.33 -16.56
N LYS A 164 -11.98 22.66 -16.49
CA LYS A 164 -12.19 23.53 -17.65
C LYS A 164 -10.91 23.69 -18.47
N ASP A 165 -9.76 23.60 -17.82
CA ASP A 165 -8.43 23.79 -18.39
C ASP A 165 -7.79 22.45 -18.82
N ASP A 166 -8.61 21.40 -18.93
CA ASP A 166 -8.18 20.06 -19.30
C ASP A 166 -7.77 20.02 -20.78
N SER A 167 -6.70 19.29 -21.09
CA SER A 167 -6.43 18.92 -22.48
C SER A 167 -7.63 18.12 -23.02
N VAL A 168 -7.92 18.26 -24.32
CA VAL A 168 -9.04 17.57 -24.97
C VAL A 168 -8.98 16.06 -24.71
N GLN A 169 -7.78 15.47 -24.79
CA GLN A 169 -7.53 14.05 -24.55
C GLN A 169 -7.95 13.62 -23.14
N LEU A 170 -7.58 14.40 -22.12
CA LEU A 170 -7.90 14.10 -20.73
C LEU A 170 -9.38 14.37 -20.43
N TYR A 171 -9.94 15.43 -21.00
CA TYR A 171 -11.36 15.74 -20.86
C TYR A 171 -12.23 14.60 -21.40
N ASP A 172 -11.89 14.10 -22.59
CA ASP A 172 -12.61 12.99 -23.24
C ASP A 172 -12.48 11.70 -22.44
N LEU A 173 -11.26 11.37 -21.97
CA LEU A 173 -10.98 10.19 -21.15
C LEU A 173 -11.85 10.11 -19.88
N LEU A 174 -12.03 11.23 -19.18
CA LEU A 174 -12.72 11.28 -17.88
C LEU A 174 -14.24 11.13 -17.95
N GLY A 175 -14.82 11.35 -19.12
CA GLY A 175 -16.25 11.17 -19.35
C GLY A 175 -17.18 12.03 -18.49
N SER A 176 -18.48 11.75 -18.63
CA SER A 176 -19.54 12.45 -17.89
C SER A 176 -19.67 11.95 -16.44
N LYS A 177 -20.64 12.50 -15.69
CA LYS A 177 -20.94 12.04 -14.33
C LYS A 177 -21.49 10.62 -14.33
N GLU A 178 -22.23 10.26 -15.36
CA GLU A 178 -22.80 8.93 -15.59
C GLU A 178 -21.68 7.92 -15.83
N TYR A 179 -20.69 8.28 -16.65
CA TYR A 179 -19.51 7.43 -16.87
C TYR A 179 -18.73 7.17 -15.57
N ARG A 180 -18.57 8.18 -14.70
CA ARG A 180 -17.94 7.97 -13.38
C ARG A 180 -18.73 7.02 -12.47
N LYS A 181 -20.07 7.05 -12.53
CA LYS A 181 -20.91 6.07 -11.82
C LYS A 181 -20.74 4.66 -12.39
N GLU A 182 -20.50 4.56 -13.69
CA GLU A 182 -20.23 3.29 -14.33
C GLU A 182 -18.87 2.73 -13.90
N LEU A 183 -17.84 3.57 -13.80
CA LEU A 183 -16.53 3.18 -13.23
C LEU A 183 -16.64 2.72 -11.77
N ASP A 184 -17.48 3.34 -10.94
CA ASP A 184 -17.76 2.90 -9.57
C ASP A 184 -18.32 1.47 -9.54
N LYS A 185 -19.29 1.16 -10.41
CA LYS A 185 -19.87 -0.19 -10.52
C LYS A 185 -18.87 -1.21 -11.04
N GLN A 186 -18.14 -0.88 -12.10
CA GLN A 186 -17.13 -1.77 -12.69
C GLN A 186 -16.03 -2.08 -11.68
N PHE A 187 -15.51 -1.07 -10.98
CA PHE A 187 -14.45 -1.28 -10.00
C PHE A 187 -14.93 -2.05 -8.77
N LYS A 188 -16.22 -2.03 -8.44
CA LYS A 188 -16.80 -2.89 -7.39
C LYS A 188 -16.99 -4.34 -7.84
N ASN A 189 -17.18 -4.59 -9.13
CA ASN A 189 -17.35 -5.93 -9.66
C ASN A 189 -15.98 -6.67 -9.71
N ASP A 190 -15.92 -7.88 -9.16
CA ASP A 190 -14.67 -8.64 -9.02
C ASP A 190 -14.18 -9.26 -10.34
N LYS A 191 -15.10 -9.53 -11.27
CA LYS A 191 -14.82 -10.07 -12.61
C LYS A 191 -14.49 -9.01 -13.65
N SER A 192 -14.69 -7.72 -13.33
CA SER A 192 -14.34 -6.64 -14.24
C SER A 192 -12.83 -6.64 -14.54
N ASN A 193 -12.49 -6.33 -15.79
CA ASN A 193 -11.10 -6.08 -16.18
C ASN A 193 -10.51 -4.85 -15.49
N PHE A 194 -11.34 -3.90 -15.04
CA PHE A 194 -10.89 -2.70 -14.34
C PHE A 194 -10.34 -3.03 -12.94
N LYS A 195 -9.00 -3.04 -12.82
CA LYS A 195 -8.29 -3.42 -11.58
C LYS A 195 -7.53 -2.26 -10.92
N ILE A 196 -7.08 -1.28 -11.69
CA ILE A 196 -6.20 -0.21 -11.20
C ILE A 196 -6.86 1.15 -11.41
N ALA A 197 -7.24 1.80 -10.32
CA ALA A 197 -7.82 3.15 -10.35
C ALA A 197 -6.79 4.21 -10.00
N ILE A 198 -6.53 5.15 -10.92
CA ILE A 198 -5.71 6.34 -10.67
C ILE A 198 -6.63 7.48 -10.24
N VAL A 199 -6.43 8.00 -9.04
CA VAL A 199 -7.28 9.01 -8.39
C VAL A 199 -6.44 10.18 -7.87
N VAL A 200 -7.08 11.33 -7.64
CA VAL A 200 -6.45 12.49 -6.98
C VAL A 200 -7.15 12.80 -5.66
N ASP A 201 -8.43 13.20 -5.71
CA ASP A 201 -9.27 13.44 -4.53
C ASP A 201 -10.53 12.56 -4.52
N MET A 202 -10.92 12.03 -5.69
CA MET A 202 -12.06 11.13 -5.78
C MET A 202 -11.74 9.80 -5.10
N TRP A 203 -12.78 9.17 -4.54
CA TRP A 203 -12.71 7.87 -3.88
C TRP A 203 -11.86 7.80 -2.60
N LEU A 204 -11.24 8.92 -2.18
CA LEU A 204 -10.63 9.02 -0.85
C LEU A 204 -11.69 9.05 0.26
N THR A 205 -12.87 9.60 -0.04
CA THR A 205 -14.05 9.65 0.84
C THR A 205 -15.26 8.97 0.21
N GLY A 206 -16.06 8.27 1.03
CA GLY A 206 -17.35 7.71 0.63
C GLY A 206 -17.34 6.51 -0.33
N PHE A 207 -16.19 6.13 -0.90
CA PHE A 207 -16.04 4.95 -1.74
C PHE A 207 -15.56 3.75 -0.91
N ASP A 208 -16.26 2.63 -1.01
CA ASP A 208 -16.00 1.44 -0.21
C ASP A 208 -15.97 0.21 -1.11
N VAL A 209 -14.84 -0.49 -1.09
CA VAL A 209 -14.58 -1.69 -1.89
C VAL A 209 -13.79 -2.67 -1.04
N PRO A 210 -14.42 -3.68 -0.43
CA PRO A 210 -13.75 -4.63 0.45
C PRO A 210 -12.56 -5.36 -0.21
N GLU A 211 -12.66 -5.57 -1.53
CA GLU A 211 -11.67 -6.21 -2.38
C GLU A 211 -10.42 -5.35 -2.66
N LEU A 212 -10.44 -4.06 -2.31
CA LEU A 212 -9.27 -3.21 -2.42
C LEU A 212 -8.26 -3.62 -1.35
N ASP A 213 -7.16 -4.23 -1.78
CA ASP A 213 -6.11 -4.72 -0.87
C ASP A 213 -4.87 -3.83 -0.85
N THR A 214 -4.66 -3.01 -1.88
CA THR A 214 -3.43 -2.23 -2.04
C THR A 214 -3.76 -0.80 -2.42
N ILE A 215 -3.15 0.15 -1.71
CA ILE A 215 -3.18 1.57 -2.06
C ILE A 215 -1.75 2.08 -2.24
N TYR A 216 -1.51 2.76 -3.34
CA TYR A 216 -0.26 3.41 -3.67
C TYR A 216 -0.43 4.91 -3.48
N ILE A 217 0.47 5.53 -2.72
CA ILE A 217 0.38 6.94 -2.37
C ILE A 217 1.54 7.68 -3.01
N ASP A 218 1.19 8.57 -3.93
CA ASP A 218 2.04 9.60 -4.52
C ASP A 218 1.41 10.99 -4.31
N LYS A 219 0.87 11.21 -3.11
CA LYS A 219 0.24 12.46 -2.69
C LYS A 219 0.71 12.85 -1.29
N PRO A 220 1.08 14.12 -1.05
CA PRO A 220 1.50 14.56 0.26
C PRO A 220 0.30 14.65 1.23
N LEU A 221 -0.15 13.52 1.74
CA LEU A 221 -1.29 13.41 2.65
C LEU A 221 -0.89 13.75 4.09
N GLN A 222 -1.83 14.32 4.85
CA GLN A 222 -1.59 14.75 6.23
C GLN A 222 -2.75 14.36 7.15
N LYS A 223 -2.43 14.09 8.42
CA LYS A 223 -3.37 13.94 9.54
C LYS A 223 -4.59 13.07 9.18
N HIS A 224 -5.78 13.64 9.26
CA HIS A 224 -7.05 12.94 9.04
C HIS A 224 -7.20 12.41 7.60
N ASN A 225 -6.71 13.14 6.59
CA ASN A 225 -6.79 12.70 5.19
C ASN A 225 -5.95 11.45 4.94
N LEU A 226 -4.80 11.33 5.61
CA LEU A 226 -3.96 10.15 5.53
C LEU A 226 -4.68 8.92 6.10
N ILE A 227 -5.21 9.02 7.34
CA ILE A 227 -5.94 7.92 7.98
C ILE A 227 -7.17 7.51 7.16
N GLN A 228 -7.96 8.47 6.69
CA GLN A 228 -9.13 8.18 5.86
C GLN A 228 -8.78 7.44 4.57
N THR A 229 -7.63 7.76 3.97
CA THR A 229 -7.15 7.14 2.74
C THR A 229 -6.66 5.71 3.00
N ILE A 230 -5.79 5.51 4.00
CA ILE A 230 -5.23 4.17 4.29
C ILE A 230 -6.27 3.21 4.88
N SER A 231 -7.27 3.72 5.60
CA SER A 231 -8.36 2.88 6.11
C SER A 231 -9.24 2.30 4.99
N ARG A 232 -9.06 2.69 3.72
CA ARG A 232 -9.78 2.07 2.60
C ARG A 232 -9.34 0.62 2.35
N VAL A 233 -8.07 0.29 2.66
CA VAL A 233 -7.55 -1.07 2.44
C VAL A 233 -7.79 -1.99 3.64
N ASN A 234 -8.32 -1.51 4.76
CA ASN A 234 -8.48 -2.29 5.99
C ASN A 234 -9.80 -3.08 6.08
N ARG A 235 -10.65 -3.02 5.04
CA ARG A 235 -11.93 -3.73 5.03
C ARG A 235 -11.72 -5.24 5.00
N LYS A 236 -12.48 -5.97 5.83
CA LYS A 236 -12.48 -7.44 5.88
C LYS A 236 -13.09 -8.01 4.61
N LEU A 237 -12.44 -9.04 4.08
CA LEU A 237 -12.90 -9.87 2.98
C LEU A 237 -12.31 -11.27 3.18
N GLU A 238 -13.02 -12.30 2.74
CA GLU A 238 -12.50 -13.66 2.76
C GLU A 238 -11.21 -13.77 1.92
N GLY A 239 -10.19 -14.45 2.46
CA GLY A 239 -8.87 -14.54 1.83
C GLY A 239 -8.00 -13.29 1.97
N LYS A 240 -8.53 -12.19 2.53
CA LYS A 240 -7.75 -10.96 2.79
C LYS A 240 -7.22 -10.97 4.21
N SER A 241 -5.90 -11.13 4.37
CA SER A 241 -5.24 -11.11 5.68
C SER A 241 -4.77 -9.71 6.11
N LYS A 242 -4.50 -8.83 5.14
CA LYS A 242 -3.94 -7.48 5.38
C LYS A 242 -4.28 -6.51 4.24
N GLY A 243 -4.26 -5.22 4.56
CA GLY A 243 -4.21 -4.13 3.59
C GLY A 243 -2.79 -3.61 3.43
N LEU A 244 -2.33 -3.36 2.21
CA LEU A 244 -1.00 -2.82 1.94
C LEU A 244 -1.08 -1.34 1.55
N VAL A 245 -0.26 -0.52 2.21
CA VAL A 245 -0.02 0.87 1.86
C VAL A 245 1.40 1.00 1.32
N VAL A 246 1.52 1.35 0.05
CA VAL A 246 2.80 1.59 -0.62
C VAL A 246 3.01 3.08 -0.78
N ASP A 247 4.15 3.57 -0.35
CA ASP A 247 4.43 5.00 -0.27
C ASP A 247 5.64 5.40 -1.12
N TYR A 248 5.42 6.28 -2.10
CA TYR A 248 6.44 6.79 -3.01
C TYR A 248 7.00 8.16 -2.65
N ILE A 249 6.52 8.76 -1.55
CA ILE A 249 6.97 10.08 -1.08
C ILE A 249 7.89 9.94 0.14
N GLY A 250 7.61 8.99 1.03
CA GLY A 250 8.40 8.79 2.26
C GLY A 250 7.73 9.38 3.50
N ILE A 251 6.41 9.21 3.61
CA ILE A 251 5.54 9.75 4.66
C ILE A 251 5.52 8.90 5.94
N LYS A 252 6.51 8.02 6.15
CA LYS A 252 6.54 7.09 7.30
C LYS A 252 6.37 7.81 8.64
N ARG A 253 7.07 8.94 8.84
CA ARG A 253 6.98 9.73 10.08
C ARG A 253 5.58 10.27 10.31
N GLN A 254 4.97 10.83 9.26
CA GLN A 254 3.64 11.43 9.28
C GLN A 254 2.56 10.36 9.47
N MET A 255 2.78 9.16 8.91
CA MET A 255 1.92 8.01 9.12
C MET A 255 1.95 7.55 10.58
N ASN A 256 3.14 7.40 11.18
CA ASN A 256 3.27 7.06 12.60
C ASN A 256 2.62 8.11 13.50
N GLN A 257 2.82 9.40 13.20
CA GLN A 257 2.16 10.49 13.93
C GLN A 257 0.64 10.46 13.78
N ALA A 258 0.14 10.20 12.56
CA ALA A 258 -1.29 10.11 12.31
C ALA A 258 -1.90 8.90 13.05
N LEU A 259 -1.25 7.74 13.04
CA LEU A 259 -1.73 6.56 13.77
C LEU A 259 -1.71 6.80 15.29
N ALA A 260 -0.66 7.42 15.83
CA ALA A 260 -0.59 7.73 17.26
C ALA A 260 -1.73 8.65 17.76
N MET A 261 -2.27 9.52 16.90
CA MET A 261 -3.44 10.35 17.26
C MET A 261 -4.74 9.55 17.39
N TYR A 262 -4.85 8.42 16.68
CA TYR A 262 -6.07 7.58 16.63
C TYR A 262 -5.97 6.30 17.47
N SER A 263 -4.75 5.87 17.76
CA SER A 263 -4.42 4.78 18.66
C SER A 263 -4.04 5.37 20.01
N ARG A 264 -5.02 5.88 20.77
CA ARG A 264 -4.77 6.11 22.20
C ARG A 264 -4.58 4.73 22.83
N ILE A 265 -3.32 4.30 22.98
CA ILE A 265 -2.75 3.32 23.93
C ILE A 265 -1.88 2.19 23.32
N ASP A 266 -2.05 1.69 22.09
CA ASP A 266 -1.22 0.54 21.64
C ASP A 266 -0.64 0.64 20.21
N ALA A 267 0.68 0.48 20.12
CA ALA A 267 1.51 0.58 18.92
C ALA A 267 1.57 -0.72 18.08
N THR A 268 0.69 -1.69 18.35
CA THR A 268 0.81 -3.08 17.86
C THR A 268 0.24 -3.34 16.47
N ASN A 269 -0.48 -2.38 15.87
CA ASN A 269 -1.26 -2.62 14.65
C ASN A 269 -0.59 -2.24 13.33
N PHE A 270 0.68 -1.86 13.37
CA PHE A 270 1.42 -1.38 12.21
C PHE A 270 2.71 -2.17 12.04
N GLU A 271 2.81 -2.93 10.94
CA GLU A 271 4.02 -3.68 10.58
C GLU A 271 4.75 -2.98 9.43
N ASP A 272 6.00 -2.56 9.69
CA ASP A 272 6.92 -2.10 8.66
C ASP A 272 7.70 -3.30 8.09
N ILE A 273 7.54 -3.53 6.79
CA ILE A 273 8.18 -4.63 6.07
C ILE A 273 9.70 -4.61 6.25
N GLN A 274 10.36 -3.44 6.26
CA GLN A 274 11.81 -3.37 6.41
C GLN A 274 12.27 -3.87 7.78
N GLN A 275 11.54 -3.49 8.84
CA GLN A 275 11.82 -3.98 10.19
C GLN A 275 11.53 -5.48 10.29
N SER A 276 10.42 -5.97 9.73
CA SER A 276 10.11 -7.41 9.72
C SER A 276 11.20 -8.23 9.01
N VAL A 277 11.75 -7.73 7.90
CA VAL A 277 12.85 -8.41 7.20
C VAL A 277 14.12 -8.46 8.04
N ILE A 278 14.45 -7.37 8.75
CA ILE A 278 15.60 -7.34 9.67
C ILE A 278 15.40 -8.35 10.80
N GLU A 279 14.22 -8.38 11.42
CA GLU A 279 13.91 -9.35 12.48
C GLU A 279 14.02 -10.79 12.00
N VAL A 280 13.48 -11.11 10.82
CA VAL A 280 13.63 -12.46 10.24
C VAL A 280 15.09 -12.80 9.99
N LYS A 281 15.90 -11.86 9.48
CA LYS A 281 17.34 -12.08 9.28
C LYS A 281 18.07 -12.33 10.60
N ASN A 282 17.76 -11.57 11.64
CA ASN A 282 18.34 -11.75 12.98
C ASN A 282 18.00 -13.14 13.52
N HIS A 283 16.74 -13.59 13.38
CA HIS A 283 16.33 -14.93 13.79
C HIS A 283 17.01 -16.02 12.96
N LEU A 284 17.16 -15.83 11.64
CA LEU A 284 17.88 -16.76 10.78
C LEU A 284 19.36 -16.85 11.15
N GLU A 285 20.00 -15.73 11.49
CA GLU A 285 21.39 -15.70 11.94
C GLU A 285 21.55 -16.39 13.30
N LEU A 286 20.62 -16.16 14.24
CA LEU A 286 20.57 -16.87 15.51
C LEU A 286 20.41 -18.39 15.29
N LEU A 287 19.50 -18.79 14.40
CA LEU A 287 19.34 -20.20 14.02
C LEU A 287 20.61 -20.75 13.38
N ALA A 288 21.28 -20.00 12.51
CA ALA A 288 22.53 -20.41 11.90
C ALA A 288 23.64 -20.59 12.95
N GLN A 289 23.76 -19.68 13.92
CA GLN A 289 24.71 -19.79 15.04
C GLN A 289 24.39 -20.99 15.94
N VAL A 290 23.12 -21.24 16.23
CA VAL A 290 22.69 -22.37 17.05
C VAL A 290 22.90 -23.70 16.34
N LEU A 291 22.67 -23.75 15.03
CA LEU A 291 22.72 -24.97 14.22
C LEU A 291 24.05 -25.17 13.49
N HIS A 292 25.05 -24.30 13.68
CA HIS A 292 26.30 -24.36 12.90
C HIS A 292 27.07 -25.69 13.05
N ASP A 293 26.98 -26.32 14.23
CA ASP A 293 27.60 -27.61 14.53
C ASP A 293 26.73 -28.83 14.13
N PHE A 294 25.52 -28.60 13.62
CA PHE A 294 24.57 -29.66 13.30
C PHE A 294 24.56 -30.00 11.81
N ASP A 295 25.00 -31.21 11.46
CA ASP A 295 24.98 -31.73 10.08
C ASP A 295 23.69 -32.51 9.79
N SER A 296 22.82 -31.92 8.97
CA SER A 296 21.54 -32.53 8.59
C SER A 296 21.61 -33.45 7.35
N ARG A 297 22.77 -33.55 6.67
CA ARG A 297 22.89 -34.29 5.40
C ARG A 297 22.54 -35.76 5.54
N ALA A 298 22.92 -36.38 6.66
CA ALA A 298 22.65 -37.78 6.96
C ALA A 298 21.14 -38.10 7.03
N TYR A 299 20.29 -37.12 7.35
CA TYR A 299 18.84 -37.29 7.38
C TYR A 299 18.21 -37.38 5.98
N PHE A 300 18.69 -36.56 5.04
CA PHE A 300 18.10 -36.49 3.68
C PHE A 300 18.70 -37.48 2.69
N THR A 301 19.93 -37.94 2.94
CA THR A 301 20.69 -38.77 1.98
C THR A 301 21.19 -40.10 2.54
N GLY A 302 21.09 -40.31 3.85
CA GLY A 302 21.59 -41.51 4.51
C GLY A 302 20.58 -42.65 4.55
N GLU A 303 21.08 -43.86 4.80
CA GLU A 303 20.30 -45.06 5.10
C GLU A 303 19.45 -44.87 6.38
N PRO A 304 18.36 -45.63 6.58
CA PRO A 304 17.42 -45.45 7.70
C PRO A 304 18.08 -45.37 9.10
N GLN A 305 19.18 -46.10 9.33
CA GLN A 305 19.95 -46.04 10.57
C GLN A 305 20.68 -44.70 10.76
N ALA A 306 21.24 -44.13 9.68
CA ALA A 306 21.88 -42.82 9.70
C ALA A 306 20.86 -41.69 9.87
N GLN A 307 19.65 -41.84 9.30
CA GLN A 307 18.54 -40.91 9.53
C GLN A 307 18.11 -40.90 11.00
N LEU A 308 17.96 -42.08 11.62
CA LEU A 308 17.62 -42.21 13.05
C LEU A 308 18.70 -41.59 13.95
N ALA A 309 19.98 -41.82 13.64
CA ALA A 309 21.09 -41.23 14.38
C ALA A 309 21.11 -39.69 14.29
N CYS A 310 20.83 -39.15 13.10
CA CYS A 310 20.71 -37.70 12.88
C CYS A 310 19.55 -37.09 13.69
N LEU A 311 18.39 -37.77 13.76
CA LEU A 311 17.26 -37.33 14.59
C LEU A 311 17.61 -37.29 16.08
N ASN A 312 18.35 -38.28 16.59
CA ASN A 312 18.79 -38.31 17.99
C ASN A 312 19.78 -37.17 18.30
N GLN A 313 20.66 -36.83 17.36
CA GLN A 313 21.56 -35.67 17.49
C GLN A 313 20.76 -34.36 17.50
N ALA A 314 19.74 -34.23 16.65
CA ALA A 314 18.87 -33.06 16.64
C ALA A 314 18.11 -32.89 17.98
N GLN A 315 17.59 -33.99 18.52
CA GLN A 315 16.92 -34.00 19.82
C GLN A 315 17.87 -33.56 20.95
N SER A 316 19.11 -34.04 20.92
CA SER A 316 20.13 -33.69 21.91
C SER A 316 20.47 -32.19 21.86
N LEU A 317 20.60 -31.63 20.65
CA LEU A 317 20.82 -30.19 20.43
C LEU A 317 19.64 -29.35 20.96
N SER A 318 18.39 -29.77 20.67
CA SER A 318 17.18 -29.12 21.18
C SER A 318 17.10 -29.12 22.71
N CYS A 319 17.47 -30.23 23.35
CA CYS A 319 17.56 -30.31 24.81
C CYS A 319 18.63 -29.39 25.39
N ALA A 320 19.80 -29.27 24.73
CA ALA A 320 20.86 -28.36 25.15
C ALA A 320 20.42 -26.89 25.09
N LEU A 321 19.73 -26.50 24.01
CA LEU A 321 19.19 -25.14 23.84
C LEU A 321 18.12 -24.80 24.89
N ARG A 322 17.21 -25.75 25.18
CA ARG A 322 16.23 -25.58 26.27
C ARG A 322 16.90 -25.33 27.62
N ARG A 323 18.01 -26.03 27.92
CA ARG A 323 18.76 -25.86 29.17
C ARG A 323 19.45 -24.49 29.26
N GLN A 324 20.05 -24.01 28.16
CA GLN A 324 20.61 -22.66 28.11
C GLN A 324 19.55 -21.57 28.25
N SER A 325 18.38 -21.75 27.63
CA SER A 325 17.25 -20.82 27.76
C SER A 325 16.70 -20.78 29.19
N ALA A 326 16.59 -21.93 29.87
CA ALA A 326 16.14 -21.97 31.27
C ALA A 326 17.13 -21.28 32.22
N ALA A 327 18.44 -21.40 31.96
CA ALA A 327 19.47 -20.73 32.74
C ALA A 327 19.49 -19.19 32.57
N LEU A 328 19.05 -18.68 31.42
CA LEU A 328 18.99 -17.24 31.13
C LEU A 328 17.70 -16.56 31.64
N TRP A 329 16.60 -17.32 31.79
CA TRP A 329 15.28 -16.78 32.16
C TRP A 329 14.80 -17.16 33.57
N GLY A 330 15.67 -17.74 34.40
CA GLY A 330 15.45 -17.90 35.84
C GLY A 330 14.10 -18.54 36.19
N TRP A 331 13.90 -19.78 35.77
CA TRP A 331 12.92 -20.69 36.39
C TRP A 331 13.64 -21.84 37.07
#